data_AF-A0A091AR99-F1
#
_entry.id   AF-A0A091AR99-F1
#
_cell.length_a   1.000
_cell.length_b   1.000
_cell.length_c   1.000
_cell.angle_alpha   90.00
_cell.angle_beta   90.00
_cell.angle_gamma   90.00
#
_symmetry.space_group_name_H-M   'P 1'
#
loop_
_entity.id
_entity.type
_entity.pdbx_description
1 polymer ?
#
loop_
_entity_poly.entity_id
_entity_poly.type
_entity_poly.pdbx_seq_one_letter_code
_entity_poly.pdbx_strand_id
1 'polypeptide(L)'
;MDINEAVVAFSLYHATGEGVTLFVVIASSVNHAEHVFRDKVPEYYHPGLTTFKWDDPSPDFAEVKRYIPQPVLELLANNPKGTTEHYSHMHYNLS
;
A
#
# COMPACT_ATOMS: atom_id res chain seq x y z
N MET A 1 8.47 12.66 -5.46
CA MET A 1 9.14 11.57 -4.73
C MET A 1 9.76 10.66 -5.78
N ASP A 2 11.03 10.27 -5.66
CA ASP A 2 11.55 9.19 -6.50
C ASP A 2 10.86 7.89 -6.08
N ILE A 3 10.42 7.05 -7.03
CA ILE A 3 9.75 5.79 -6.68
C ILE A 3 10.66 4.91 -5.81
N ASN A 4 11.98 4.98 -5.96
CA ASN A 4 12.95 4.26 -5.13
C ASN A 4 13.00 4.77 -3.67
N GLU A 5 12.49 5.97 -3.42
CA GLU A 5 12.37 6.55 -2.08
C GLU A 5 10.97 6.33 -1.47
N ALA A 6 10.04 5.73 -2.22
CA ALA A 6 8.68 5.52 -1.76
C ALA A 6 8.61 4.46 -0.67
N VAL A 7 7.70 4.68 0.28
CA VAL A 7 7.33 3.72 1.31
C VAL A 7 5.89 3.30 1.07
N VAL A 8 5.67 1.99 1.12
CA VAL A 8 4.36 1.36 0.99
C VAL A 8 3.93 0.86 2.36
N ALA A 9 2.87 1.44 2.91
CA ALA A 9 2.15 0.91 4.06
C ALA A 9 0.93 0.14 3.54
N PHE A 10 0.73 -1.09 3.98
CA PHE A 10 -0.41 -1.88 3.54
C PHE A 10 -0.94 -2.78 4.65
N SER A 11 -2.17 -3.26 4.46
CA SER A 11 -2.72 -4.35 5.24
C SER A 11 -3.50 -5.27 4.31
N LEU A 12 -3.15 -6.56 4.35
CA LEU A 12 -3.79 -7.61 3.59
C LEU A 12 -4.58 -8.50 4.55
N TYR A 13 -5.90 -8.48 4.42
CA TYR A 13 -6.81 -9.24 5.26
C TYR A 13 -7.54 -10.30 4.45
N HIS A 14 -7.43 -11.55 4.91
CA HIS A 14 -8.12 -12.69 4.33
C HIS A 14 -9.36 -13.02 5.16
N ALA A 15 -10.53 -12.81 4.58
CA ALA A 15 -11.80 -13.22 5.16
C ALA A 15 -12.16 -14.62 4.62
N THR A 16 -12.09 -15.65 5.47
CA THR A 16 -12.36 -17.04 5.09
C THR A 16 -13.73 -17.17 4.42
N GLY A 17 -13.75 -17.49 3.12
CA GLY A 17 -14.97 -17.71 2.35
C GLY A 17 -15.68 -16.44 1.85
N GLU A 18 -15.20 -15.24 2.17
CA GLU A 18 -15.81 -13.97 1.76
C GLU A 18 -14.96 -13.25 0.71
N GLY A 19 -13.64 -13.20 0.90
CA GLY A 19 -12.76 -12.52 -0.03
C GLY A 19 -11.46 -12.05 0.61
N VAL A 20 -10.73 -11.23 -0.12
CA VAL A 20 -9.51 -10.58 0.34
C VAL A 20 -9.70 -9.08 0.27
N THR A 21 -9.35 -8.41 1.36
CA THR A 21 -9.35 -6.94 1.46
C THR A 21 -7.92 -6.46 1.58
N LEU A 22 -7.56 -5.50 0.74
CA LEU A 22 -6.23 -4.91 0.71
C LEU A 22 -6.35 -3.39 0.77
N PHE A 23 -5.67 -2.80 1.76
CA PHE A 23 -5.44 -1.36 1.85
C PHE A 23 -3.98 -1.09 1.50
N VAL A 24 -3.73 -0.12 0.62
CA VAL A 24 -2.37 0.30 0.23
C VAL A 24 -2.27 1.81 0.35
N VAL A 25 -1.24 2.26 1.05
CA VAL A 25 -0.81 3.65 1.15
C VAL A 25 0.62 3.74 0.66
N ILE A 26 0.90 4.74 -0.17
CA ILE A 26 2.24 5.01 -0.69
C ILE A 26 2.59 6.46 -0.38
N ALA A 27 3.71 6.68 0.30
CA ALA A 27 4.15 8.00 0.73
C ALA A 27 5.67 8.11 0.81
N SER A 28 6.17 9.33 1.05
CA SER A 28 7.61 9.66 1.04
C SER A 28 8.40 9.26 2.28
N SER A 29 7.74 8.69 3.30
CA SER A 29 8.40 8.18 4.50
C SER A 29 7.50 7.19 5.22
N VAL A 30 8.09 6.36 6.08
CA VAL A 30 7.36 5.42 6.95
C VAL A 30 6.34 6.16 7.80
N ASN A 31 6.76 7.20 8.53
CA ASN A 31 5.85 7.98 9.38
C ASN A 31 4.68 8.58 8.61
N HIS A 32 4.93 9.09 7.40
CA HIS A 32 3.86 9.64 6.57
C HIS A 32 2.90 8.55 6.07
N ALA A 33 3.43 7.42 5.59
CA ALA A 33 2.64 6.29 5.11
C ALA A 33 1.77 5.71 6.24
N GLU A 34 2.34 5.49 7.42
CA GLU A 34 1.60 4.99 8.58
C GLU A 34 0.54 5.98 9.08
N HIS A 35 0.86 7.28 9.10
CA HIS A 35 -0.09 8.32 9.49
C HIS A 35 -1.31 8.31 8.57
N VAL A 36 -1.09 8.35 7.26
CA VAL A 36 -2.16 8.31 6.25
C VAL A 36 -2.94 6.98 6.33
N PHE A 37 -2.25 5.87 6.59
CA PHE A 37 -2.91 4.58 6.78
C PHE A 37 -3.86 4.61 7.99
N ARG A 38 -3.40 5.10 9.15
CA ARG A 38 -4.22 5.14 10.36
C ARG A 38 -5.39 6.13 10.25
N ASP A 39 -5.23 7.19 9.47
CA ASP A 39 -6.29 8.18 9.18
C ASP A 39 -7.38 7.60 8.25
N LYS A 40 -6.99 6.86 7.22
CA LYS A 40 -7.91 6.42 6.14
C LYS A 40 -8.45 4.99 6.30
N VAL A 41 -7.76 4.13 7.03
CA VAL A 41 -8.12 2.72 7.17
C VAL A 41 -8.85 2.50 8.50
N PRO A 42 -9.94 1.69 8.55
CA PRO A 42 -10.62 1.37 9.80
C PRO A 42 -9.67 0.70 10.81
N GLU A 43 -9.82 1.04 12.10
CA GLU A 43 -8.97 0.55 13.20
C GLU A 43 -8.84 -0.97 13.25
N TYR A 44 -9.90 -1.69 12.84
CA TYR A 44 -9.91 -3.14 12.76
C TYR A 44 -8.75 -3.73 11.93
N TYR A 45 -8.30 -3.03 10.89
CA TYR A 45 -7.22 -3.50 10.00
C TYR A 45 -5.83 -2.99 10.41
N HIS A 46 -5.74 -2.08 11.39
CA HIS A 46 -4.46 -1.54 11.85
C HIS A 46 -3.49 -2.60 12.41
N PRO A 47 -3.94 -3.67 13.10
CA PRO A 47 -3.04 -4.72 13.57
C PRO A 47 -2.29 -5.45 12.44
N GLY A 48 -2.84 -5.44 11.22
CA GLY A 48 -2.22 -6.03 10.03
C GLY A 48 -1.37 -5.05 9.23
N LEU A 49 -1.13 -3.83 9.73
CA LEU A 49 -0.32 -2.83 9.07
C LEU A 49 1.14 -3.30 8.98
N THR A 50 1.66 -3.35 7.75
CA THR A 50 3.06 -3.60 7.45
C THR A 50 3.59 -2.52 6.51
N THR A 51 4.86 -2.16 6.65
CA THR A 51 5.51 -1.13 5.83
C THR A 51 6.74 -1.68 5.13
N PHE A 52 6.88 -1.38 3.84
CA PHE A 52 8.05 -1.73 3.04
C PHE A 52 8.59 -0.50 2.30
N LYS A 53 9.89 -0.44 2.09
CA LYS A 53 10.46 0.48 1.09
C LYS A 53 10.21 -0.07 -0.30
N TRP A 54 10.12 0.80 -1.31
CA TRP A 54 9.85 0.37 -2.68
C TRP A 54 10.90 -0.59 -3.25
N ASP A 55 12.14 -0.51 -2.81
CA ASP A 55 13.25 -1.37 -3.21
C ASP A 55 13.42 -2.62 -2.34
N ASP A 56 12.50 -2.87 -1.40
CA ASP A 56 12.57 -4.02 -0.50
C ASP A 56 12.54 -5.35 -1.29
N PRO A 57 13.53 -6.24 -1.10
CA PRO A 57 13.65 -7.48 -1.85
C PRO A 57 12.85 -8.64 -1.24
N SER A 58 12.11 -8.42 -0.15
CA SER A 58 11.37 -9.47 0.55
C SER A 58 10.32 -10.13 -0.36
N PRO A 59 10.15 -11.45 -0.26
CA PRO A 59 9.11 -12.17 -1.01
C PRO A 59 7.71 -11.65 -0.65
N ASP A 60 7.51 -11.27 0.61
CA ASP A 60 6.25 -10.72 1.12
C ASP A 60 5.88 -9.42 0.39
N PHE A 61 6.82 -8.49 0.23
CA PHE A 61 6.55 -7.27 -0.52
C PHE A 61 6.39 -7.52 -2.03
N ALA A 62 7.13 -8.47 -2.58
CA ALA A 62 6.97 -8.86 -3.98
C ALA A 62 5.56 -9.39 -4.28
N GLU A 63 4.92 -10.07 -3.33
CA GLU A 63 3.52 -10.47 -3.43
C GLU A 63 2.59 -9.26 -3.37
N VAL A 64 2.77 -8.36 -2.40
CA VAL A 64 1.95 -7.14 -2.24
C VAL A 64 2.00 -6.26 -3.49
N LYS A 65 3.18 -6.09 -4.09
CA LYS A 65 3.35 -5.32 -5.34
C LYS A 65 2.45 -5.80 -6.47
N ARG A 66 2.16 -7.10 -6.55
CA ARG A 66 1.30 -7.67 -7.62
C ARG A 66 -0.13 -7.15 -7.56
N TYR A 67 -0.56 -6.72 -6.38
CA TYR A 67 -1.90 -6.18 -6.19
C TYR A 67 -1.96 -4.67 -6.42
N ILE A 68 -0.84 -3.96 -6.51
CA ILE A 68 -0.85 -2.51 -6.80
C ILE A 68 -1.16 -2.32 -8.28
N PRO A 69 -2.25 -1.61 -8.66
CA PRO A 69 -2.60 -1.44 -10.06
C PRO A 69 -1.52 -0.69 -10.83
N GLN A 70 -1.23 -1.14 -12.06
CA GLN A 70 -0.23 -0.53 -12.94
C GLN A 70 -0.38 1.00 -13.11
N PRO A 71 -1.60 1.58 -13.24
CA PRO A 71 -1.76 3.04 -13.34
C PRO A 71 -1.28 3.79 -12.09
N VAL A 72 -1.34 3.17 -10.91
CA VAL A 72 -0.80 3.75 -9.67
C VAL A 72 0.72 3.81 -9.75
N LEU A 73 1.36 2.76 -10.25
CA LEU A 73 2.82 2.70 -10.45
C LEU A 73 3.29 3.78 -11.43
N GLU A 74 2.56 3.95 -12.52
CA GLU A 74 2.84 4.98 -13.52
C GLU A 74 2.64 6.39 -12.96
N LEU A 75 1.60 6.60 -12.14
CA LEU A 75 1.37 7.87 -11.47
C LEU A 75 2.47 8.20 -10.46
N LEU A 76 3.04 7.20 -9.80
CA LEU A 76 4.17 7.38 -8.87
C LEU A 76 5.48 7.66 -9.60
N ALA A 77 5.75 6.94 -10.70
CA ALA A 77 6.97 7.12 -11.50
C ALA A 77 7.03 8.50 -12.18
N ASN A 78 5.87 9.05 -12.57
CA ASN A 78 5.77 10.29 -13.33
C ASN A 78 5.42 11.52 -12.48
N ASN A 79 5.31 11.38 -11.16
CA ASN A 79 4.80 12.47 -10.32
C ASN A 79 5.82 13.62 -10.19
N PRO A 80 5.41 14.89 -10.42
CA PRO A 80 6.27 16.04 -10.15
C PRO A 80 6.70 16.08 -8.68
N LYS A 81 7.88 16.65 -8.42
CA LYS A 81 8.48 16.76 -7.09
C LYS A 81 7.50 17.47 -6.12
N GLY A 82 6.93 16.72 -5.18
CA GLY A 82 6.05 17.18 -4.11
C GLY A 82 5.75 16.05 -3.10
N THR A 83 4.96 16.34 -2.07
CA THR A 83 4.39 15.36 -1.11
C THR A 83 3.27 14.59 -1.77
N THR A 84 3.61 13.69 -2.69
CA THR A 84 2.65 12.78 -3.28
C THR A 84 2.36 11.66 -2.29
N GLU A 85 1.11 11.55 -1.87
CA GLU A 85 0.57 10.35 -1.25
C GLU A 85 -0.42 9.67 -2.20
N HIS A 86 -0.53 8.36 -2.09
CA HIS A 86 -1.57 7.59 -2.74
C HIS A 86 -2.23 6.66 -1.73
N TYR A 87 -3.55 6.58 -1.76
CA TYR A 87 -4.32 5.60 -1.00
C TYR A 87 -5.21 4.81 -1.97
N SER A 88 -5.20 3.50 -1.81
CA SER A 88 -6.05 2.57 -2.54
C SER A 88 -6.65 1.55 -1.59
N HIS A 89 -7.89 1.15 -1.90
CA HIS A 89 -8.60 0.07 -1.26
C HIS A 89 -9.13 -0.86 -2.34
N MET A 90 -8.85 -2.14 -2.20
CA MET A 90 -9.33 -3.19 -3.07
C MET A 90 -9.97 -4.30 -2.25
N HIS A 91 -11.09 -4.80 -2.75
CA HIS A 91 -11.73 -6.00 -2.23
C HIS A 91 -12.04 -6.91 -3.42
N TYR A 92 -11.65 -8.18 -3.33
CA TYR A 92 -11.98 -9.17 -4.33
C TYR A 92 -12.50 -10.45 -3.68
N ASN A 93 -13.58 -11.00 -4.25
CA ASN A 93 -14.15 -12.25 -3.81
C ASN A 93 -13.28 -13.42 -4.31
N LEU A 94 -13.26 -14.52 -3.55
CA LEU A 94 -12.57 -15.76 -3.92
C LEU A 94 -13.48 -16.75 -4.67
N SER A 95 -14.70 -16.33 -5.00
CA SER A 95 -15.75 -17.10 -5.69
C SER A 95 -15.84 -16.77 -7.17
#